data_AF-A0A7V3S0C0-F1
#
_entry.id   AF-A0A7V3S0C0-F1
#
_cell.length_a   1.000
_cell.length_b   1.000
_cell.length_c   1.000
_cell.angle_alpha   90.00
_cell.angle_beta   90.00
_cell.angle_gamma   90.00
#
_symmetry.space_group_name_H-M   'P 1'
#
loop_
_entity.id
_entity.type
_entity.pdbx_description
1 polymer ?
#
loop_
_entity_poly.entity_id
_entity_poly.type
_entity_poly.pdbx_seq_one_letter_code
_entity_poly.pdbx_strand_id
1 'polypeptide(L)'
;MSVIFEPIKDLLGPLWDVASNFVNNYWELYMGWLPYHRLVLYLLLGFIFALPFLLIIYQLQGRSRKARKPSKLQTGRDINREAKWCEKNHEFVRAGELYEMVEKYHKAINMYLQGKAIERASRLYFEKLNDFDSALKILTDNSAWELAGNLCIKNNQFLEAAQFYEKANKLRTAADSYLQAQDYARAAELYEKTGFLEEAAIAYGKAGQNLKAAELFEKVWNQSKEDLSRDRSEAARRKLDELAKRSAYFYKQGGELKKSAAVLELAGQKKFAADLYLMAGDKSKAADLLNQIGASTKAAELYEQTGEIQKAAEIRAGYFMKQNNLVEAARQYELAGDLFAAADLYLRLGEDKKA
;
A
#
# COMPACT_ATOMS: atom_id res chain seq x y z
N MET A 1 -55.03 -21.43 19.73
CA MET A 1 -54.14 -20.81 20.74
C MET A 1 -54.82 -19.72 21.57
N SER A 2 -56.10 -19.41 21.35
CA SER A 2 -56.83 -18.37 22.11
C SER A 2 -57.62 -18.88 23.32
N VAL A 3 -57.75 -20.20 23.52
CA VAL A 3 -58.58 -20.79 24.61
C VAL A 3 -57.76 -21.10 25.89
N ILE A 4 -56.43 -20.96 25.84
CA ILE A 4 -55.54 -21.28 26.99
C ILE A 4 -55.24 -20.04 27.85
N PHE A 5 -55.52 -18.83 27.35
CA PHE A 5 -55.11 -17.57 28.02
C PHE A 5 -56.20 -16.92 28.89
N GLU A 6 -57.48 -17.32 28.78
CA GLU A 6 -58.55 -16.80 29.64
C GLU A 6 -58.40 -17.18 31.12
N PRO A 7 -58.11 -18.44 31.52
CA PRO A 7 -58.05 -18.78 32.95
C PRO A 7 -56.82 -18.21 33.68
N ILE A 8 -55.78 -17.77 32.95
CA ILE A 8 -54.58 -17.15 33.53
C ILE A 8 -54.85 -15.68 33.91
N LYS A 9 -55.75 -15.00 33.19
CA LYS A 9 -56.14 -13.62 33.47
C LYS A 9 -56.96 -13.50 34.76
N ASP A 10 -57.88 -14.44 35.00
CA ASP A 10 -58.70 -14.46 36.21
C ASP A 10 -57.91 -14.84 37.47
N LEU A 11 -56.85 -15.65 37.33
CA LEU A 11 -56.00 -16.04 38.44
C LEU A 11 -55.03 -14.92 38.88
N LEU A 12 -54.57 -14.10 37.93
CA LEU A 12 -53.58 -13.04 38.16
C LEU A 12 -54.19 -11.65 38.35
N GLY A 13 -55.43 -11.42 37.94
CA GLY A 13 -56.14 -10.15 38.10
C GLY A 13 -56.15 -9.62 39.55
N PRO A 14 -56.56 -10.43 40.54
CA PRO A 14 -56.57 -10.00 41.94
C PRO A 14 -55.16 -9.73 42.50
N LEU A 15 -54.15 -10.49 42.05
CA LEU A 15 -52.75 -10.29 42.43
C LEU A 15 -52.18 -8.99 41.82
N TRP A 16 -52.61 -8.63 40.61
CA TRP A 16 -52.24 -7.38 39.96
C TRP A 16 -52.84 -6.17 40.67
N ASP A 17 -54.10 -6.26 41.11
CA ASP A 17 -54.77 -5.18 41.85
C ASP A 17 -54.21 -5.02 43.27
N VAL A 18 -53.86 -6.12 43.96
CA VAL A 18 -53.18 -6.06 45.25
C VAL A 18 -51.77 -5.49 45.10
N ALA A 19 -50.99 -5.93 44.09
CA ALA A 19 -49.66 -5.41 43.85
C ALA A 19 -49.67 -3.93 43.45
N SER A 20 -50.62 -3.50 42.61
CA SER A 20 -50.74 -2.10 42.20
C SER A 20 -51.20 -1.21 43.35
N ASN A 21 -52.13 -1.67 44.19
CA ASN A 21 -52.56 -0.92 45.38
C ASN A 21 -51.50 -0.87 46.48
N PHE A 22 -50.72 -1.94 46.66
CA PHE A 22 -49.59 -1.94 47.59
C PHE A 22 -48.48 -0.98 47.14
N VAL A 23 -48.17 -0.96 45.84
CA VAL A 23 -47.21 -0.03 45.24
C VAL A 23 -47.75 1.40 45.22
N ASN A 24 -49.06 1.65 45.12
CA ASN A 24 -49.60 3.00 45.16
C ASN A 24 -49.73 3.54 46.60
N ASN A 25 -50.18 2.74 47.56
CA ASN A 25 -50.45 3.23 48.93
C ASN A 25 -49.20 3.33 49.83
N TYR A 26 -48.17 2.50 49.64
CA TYR A 26 -46.92 2.62 50.41
C TYR A 26 -45.93 3.65 49.84
N TRP A 27 -46.18 4.15 48.63
CA TRP A 27 -45.22 4.98 47.90
C TRP A 27 -45.37 6.49 48.14
N GLU A 28 -46.52 6.94 48.65
CA GLU A 28 -46.67 8.35 49.06
C GLU A 28 -46.07 8.66 50.44
N LEU A 29 -45.83 7.64 51.29
CA LEU A 29 -45.48 7.88 52.69
C LEU A 29 -43.97 7.93 52.99
N TYR A 30 -43.06 7.60 52.06
CA TYR A 30 -41.64 7.48 52.44
C TYR A 30 -40.56 8.02 51.49
N MET A 31 -40.83 8.44 50.25
CA MET A 31 -39.73 8.90 49.38
C MET A 31 -40.15 10.01 48.42
N GLY A 32 -39.92 11.26 48.82
CA GLY A 32 -40.08 12.43 47.99
C GLY A 32 -39.07 12.50 46.84
N TRP A 33 -39.57 12.96 45.69
CA TRP A 33 -38.87 13.68 44.62
C TRP A 33 -37.66 13.01 43.94
N LEU A 34 -37.91 12.23 42.87
CA LEU A 34 -37.14 12.25 41.60
C LEU A 34 -37.84 11.36 40.54
N PRO A 35 -38.13 11.86 39.31
CA PRO A 35 -38.97 11.18 38.31
C PRO A 35 -38.31 9.95 37.64
N TYR A 36 -37.01 9.73 37.89
CA TYR A 36 -36.23 8.69 37.22
C TYR A 36 -36.43 7.28 37.80
N HIS A 37 -36.98 7.15 39.00
CA HIS A 37 -36.97 5.87 39.72
C HIS A 37 -37.96 4.82 39.14
N ARG A 38 -39.11 5.26 38.59
CA ARG A 38 -40.08 4.34 37.96
C ARG A 38 -39.53 3.73 36.68
N LEU A 39 -38.88 4.55 35.84
CA LEU A 39 -38.24 4.08 34.60
C LEU A 39 -37.09 3.11 34.90
N VAL A 40 -36.26 3.40 35.92
CA VAL A 40 -35.19 2.50 36.35
C VAL A 40 -35.75 1.17 36.86
N LEU A 41 -36.86 1.18 37.60
CA LEU A 41 -37.50 -0.04 38.08
C LEU A 41 -38.09 -0.88 36.94
N TYR A 42 -38.75 -0.25 35.97
CA TYR A 42 -39.25 -0.94 34.76
C TYR A 42 -38.11 -1.46 33.89
N LEU A 43 -36.99 -0.76 33.77
CA LEU A 43 -35.79 -1.24 33.07
C LEU A 43 -35.17 -2.44 33.79
N LEU A 44 -35.08 -2.41 35.12
CA LEU A 44 -34.57 -3.52 35.92
C LEU A 44 -35.48 -4.76 35.81
N LEU A 45 -36.79 -4.59 35.92
CA LEU A 45 -37.76 -5.68 35.73
C LEU A 45 -37.69 -6.21 34.29
N GLY A 46 -37.63 -5.33 33.29
CA GLY A 46 -37.45 -5.71 31.89
C GLY A 46 -36.16 -6.52 31.67
N PHE A 47 -35.06 -6.14 32.33
CA PHE A 47 -33.81 -6.88 32.29
C PHE A 47 -33.96 -8.26 32.92
N ILE A 48 -34.60 -8.37 34.09
CA ILE A 48 -34.83 -9.64 34.80
C ILE A 48 -35.65 -10.64 33.97
N PHE A 49 -36.63 -10.17 33.19
CA PHE A 49 -37.43 -11.03 32.30
C PHE A 49 -36.79 -11.27 30.93
N ALA A 50 -36.05 -10.31 30.37
CA ALA A 50 -35.40 -10.43 29.07
C ALA A 50 -34.12 -11.28 29.11
N LEU A 51 -33.34 -11.24 30.20
CA LEU A 51 -32.10 -12.02 30.34
C LEU A 51 -32.31 -13.54 30.28
N PRO A 52 -33.28 -14.15 30.98
CA PRO A 52 -33.55 -15.58 30.85
C PRO A 52 -34.10 -15.92 29.46
N PHE A 53 -34.87 -15.03 28.83
CA PHE A 53 -35.36 -15.23 27.46
C PHE A 53 -34.23 -15.17 26.42
N LEU A 54 -33.31 -14.21 26.56
CA LEU A 54 -32.08 -14.12 25.75
C LEU A 54 -31.13 -15.27 26.03
N LEU A 55 -31.03 -15.75 27.27
CA LEU A 55 -30.28 -16.97 27.61
C LEU A 55 -30.92 -18.22 27.02
N ILE A 56 -32.25 -18.30 26.96
CA ILE A 56 -32.96 -19.40 26.29
C ILE A 56 -32.74 -19.33 24.78
N ILE A 57 -32.83 -18.15 24.16
CA ILE A 57 -32.52 -17.97 22.73
C ILE A 57 -31.05 -18.28 22.44
N TYR A 58 -30.12 -17.82 23.28
CA TYR A 58 -28.69 -18.13 23.19
C TYR A 58 -28.44 -19.63 23.39
N GLN A 59 -29.15 -20.28 24.32
CA GLN A 59 -29.10 -21.73 24.50
C GLN A 59 -29.76 -22.49 23.35
N LEU A 60 -30.78 -21.95 22.68
CA LEU A 60 -31.43 -22.57 21.51
C LEU A 60 -30.56 -22.41 20.26
N GLN A 61 -29.98 -21.23 20.03
CA GLN A 61 -28.96 -21.00 19.00
C GLN A 61 -27.69 -21.83 19.28
N GLY A 62 -27.30 -21.98 20.55
CA GLY A 62 -26.19 -22.83 20.98
C GLY A 62 -26.51 -24.34 20.97
N ARG A 63 -27.78 -24.75 21.11
CA ARG A 63 -28.22 -26.15 20.99
C ARG A 63 -28.20 -26.63 19.55
N SER A 64 -28.38 -25.75 18.57
CA SER A 64 -28.09 -26.07 17.15
C SER A 64 -26.60 -26.22 16.86
N ARG A 65 -25.71 -25.89 17.81
CA ARG A 65 -24.26 -26.08 17.73
C ARG A 65 -23.71 -26.96 18.86
N LYS A 66 -24.52 -27.79 19.51
CA LYS A 66 -23.96 -28.91 20.28
C LYS A 66 -23.45 -29.94 19.28
N ALA A 67 -22.19 -29.78 18.90
CA ALA A 67 -21.41 -30.85 18.28
C ALA A 67 -21.65 -32.11 19.12
N ARG A 68 -22.36 -33.10 18.53
CA ARG A 68 -22.45 -34.44 19.13
C ARG A 68 -21.02 -34.86 19.45
N LYS A 69 -20.77 -35.29 20.71
CA LYS A 69 -19.51 -35.96 21.07
C LYS A 69 -19.24 -36.99 19.97
N PRO A 70 -18.04 -37.03 19.36
CA PRO A 70 -17.78 -37.97 18.29
C PRO A 70 -18.05 -39.36 18.84
N SER A 71 -19.14 -40.00 18.38
CA SER A 71 -19.22 -41.45 18.45
C SER A 71 -17.92 -41.93 17.84
N LYS A 72 -17.17 -42.80 18.52
CA LYS A 72 -15.90 -43.32 18.00
C LYS A 72 -16.19 -43.94 16.63
N LEU A 73 -16.01 -43.17 15.55
CA LEU A 73 -16.17 -43.62 14.18
C LEU A 73 -14.92 -44.45 13.90
N GLN A 74 -14.98 -45.73 14.27
CA GLN A 74 -13.81 -46.61 14.30
C GLN A 74 -13.50 -47.20 12.92
N THR A 75 -14.47 -47.25 12.02
CA THR A 75 -14.30 -47.84 10.70
C THR A 75 -14.81 -46.94 9.58
N GLY A 76 -14.21 -47.03 8.39
CA GLY A 76 -14.67 -46.27 7.21
C GLY A 76 -16.12 -46.58 6.79
N ARG A 77 -16.67 -47.73 7.22
CA ARG A 77 -18.10 -48.05 7.01
C ARG A 77 -19.01 -47.21 7.89
N ASP A 78 -18.63 -46.96 9.15
CA ASP A 78 -19.42 -46.15 10.08
C ASP A 78 -19.42 -44.68 9.65
N ILE A 79 -18.26 -44.17 9.21
CA ILE A 79 -18.12 -42.82 8.64
C ILE A 79 -19.03 -42.65 7.42
N ASN A 80 -19.06 -43.63 6.52
CA ASN A 80 -19.90 -43.59 5.32
C ASN A 80 -21.41 -43.71 5.63
N ARG A 81 -21.81 -44.37 6.72
CA ARG A 81 -23.21 -44.38 7.18
C ARG A 81 -23.61 -43.02 7.74
N GLU A 82 -22.75 -42.42 8.57
CA GLU A 82 -22.96 -41.09 9.12
C GLU A 82 -23.01 -40.04 8.00
N ALA A 83 -22.12 -40.12 7.00
CA ALA A 83 -22.12 -39.23 5.84
C ALA A 83 -23.47 -39.24 5.10
N LYS A 84 -24.04 -40.44 4.85
CA LYS A 84 -25.37 -40.60 4.24
C LYS A 84 -26.49 -40.06 5.11
N TRP A 85 -26.37 -40.18 6.44
CA TRP A 85 -27.34 -39.61 7.37
C TRP A 85 -27.31 -38.08 7.34
N CYS A 86 -26.11 -37.48 7.36
CA CYS A 86 -25.91 -36.05 7.21
C CYS A 86 -26.45 -35.52 5.86
N GLU A 87 -26.21 -36.25 4.76
CA GLU A 87 -26.74 -35.95 3.43
C GLU A 87 -28.28 -35.89 3.44
N LYS A 88 -28.95 -36.88 4.05
CA LYS A 88 -30.42 -36.89 4.18
C LYS A 88 -30.98 -35.75 5.02
N ASN A 89 -30.22 -35.27 5.99
CA ASN A 89 -30.61 -34.16 6.86
C ASN A 89 -30.20 -32.78 6.31
N HIS A 90 -29.71 -32.71 5.07
CA HIS A 90 -29.22 -31.48 4.45
C HIS A 90 -28.03 -30.83 5.17
N GLU A 91 -27.29 -31.59 6.00
CA GLU A 91 -26.00 -31.18 6.59
C GLU A 91 -24.88 -31.39 5.56
N PHE A 92 -24.98 -30.73 4.41
CA PHE A 92 -24.15 -31.01 3.24
C PHE A 92 -22.65 -30.82 3.47
N VAL A 93 -22.24 -29.74 4.16
CA VAL A 93 -20.80 -29.51 4.44
C VAL A 93 -20.21 -30.62 5.30
N ARG A 94 -20.96 -31.06 6.32
CA ARG A 94 -20.53 -32.15 7.21
C ARG A 94 -20.52 -33.50 6.51
N ALA A 95 -21.51 -33.76 5.65
CA ALA A 95 -21.50 -34.93 4.78
C ALA A 95 -20.26 -34.92 3.87
N GLY A 96 -19.90 -33.75 3.32
CA GLY A 96 -18.69 -33.53 2.53
C GLY A 96 -17.41 -33.87 3.30
N GLU A 97 -17.25 -33.38 4.53
CA GLU A 97 -16.10 -33.68 5.40
C GLU A 97 -15.96 -35.19 5.66
N LEU A 98 -17.07 -35.86 5.96
CA LEU A 98 -17.08 -37.31 6.22
C LEU A 98 -16.75 -38.11 4.95
N TYR A 99 -17.24 -37.68 3.78
CA TYR A 99 -16.88 -38.30 2.49
C TYR A 99 -15.42 -38.05 2.11
N GLU A 100 -14.85 -36.89 2.45
CA GLU A 100 -13.44 -36.56 2.26
C GLU A 100 -12.54 -37.47 3.13
N MET A 101 -12.92 -37.72 4.39
CA MET A 101 -12.19 -38.63 5.29
C MET A 101 -12.13 -40.08 4.79
N VAL A 102 -13.13 -40.54 4.05
CA VAL A 102 -13.14 -41.88 3.42
C VAL A 102 -12.68 -41.84 1.96
N GLU A 103 -12.02 -40.76 1.54
CA GLU A 103 -11.42 -40.56 0.22
C GLU A 103 -12.40 -40.66 -0.95
N LYS A 104 -13.69 -40.43 -0.69
CA LYS A 104 -14.75 -40.37 -1.72
C LYS A 104 -14.87 -38.95 -2.27
N TYR A 105 -13.83 -38.47 -2.92
CA TYR A 105 -13.69 -37.06 -3.31
C TYR A 105 -14.83 -36.56 -4.21
N HIS A 106 -15.25 -37.28 -5.24
CA HIS A 106 -16.37 -36.84 -6.09
C HIS A 106 -17.68 -36.65 -5.32
N LYS A 107 -17.96 -37.50 -4.33
CA LYS A 107 -19.13 -37.33 -3.46
C LYS A 107 -18.95 -36.16 -2.50
N ALA A 108 -17.77 -36.03 -1.90
CA ALA A 108 -17.44 -34.92 -1.01
C ALA A 108 -17.62 -33.57 -1.72
N ILE A 109 -17.12 -33.46 -2.95
CA ILE A 109 -17.27 -32.27 -3.81
C ILE A 109 -18.74 -31.96 -4.06
N ASN A 110 -19.55 -32.93 -4.49
CA ASN A 110 -20.98 -32.69 -4.74
C ASN A 110 -21.68 -32.18 -3.47
N MET A 111 -21.38 -32.79 -2.31
CA MET A 111 -21.91 -32.31 -1.03
C MET A 111 -21.41 -30.90 -0.68
N TYR A 112 -20.13 -30.58 -0.92
CA TYR A 112 -19.62 -29.22 -0.71
C TYR A 112 -20.27 -28.19 -1.64
N LEU A 113 -20.52 -28.53 -2.90
CA LEU A 113 -21.23 -27.64 -3.84
C LEU A 113 -22.68 -27.40 -3.39
N GLN A 114 -23.40 -28.45 -2.97
CA GLN A 114 -24.75 -28.31 -2.41
C GLN A 114 -24.75 -27.47 -1.12
N GLY A 115 -23.72 -27.62 -0.29
CA GLY A 115 -23.51 -26.83 0.91
C GLY A 115 -22.93 -25.43 0.67
N LYS A 116 -22.73 -25.00 -0.59
CA LYS A 116 -22.07 -23.73 -0.98
C LYS A 116 -20.66 -23.53 -0.40
N ALA A 117 -19.99 -24.61 -0.01
CA ALA A 117 -18.60 -24.60 0.44
C ALA A 117 -17.65 -24.68 -0.76
N ILE A 118 -17.71 -23.66 -1.62
CA ILE A 118 -17.04 -23.62 -2.93
C ILE A 118 -15.53 -23.80 -2.81
N GLU A 119 -14.90 -23.12 -1.84
CA GLU A 119 -13.45 -23.21 -1.60
C GLU A 119 -12.97 -24.64 -1.32
N ARG A 120 -13.73 -25.40 -0.53
CA ARG A 120 -13.36 -26.79 -0.22
C ARG A 120 -13.58 -27.70 -1.42
N ALA A 121 -14.65 -27.48 -2.18
CA ALA A 121 -14.91 -28.21 -3.41
C ALA A 121 -13.80 -27.99 -4.45
N SER A 122 -13.40 -26.73 -4.69
CA SER A 122 -12.34 -26.40 -5.63
C SER A 122 -10.97 -26.93 -5.17
N ARG A 123 -10.68 -26.86 -3.86
CA ARG A 123 -9.46 -27.43 -3.28
C ARG A 123 -9.36 -28.93 -3.51
N LEU A 124 -10.46 -29.68 -3.36
CA LEU A 124 -10.45 -31.12 -3.62
C LEU A 124 -10.21 -31.45 -5.10
N TYR A 125 -10.81 -30.70 -6.03
CA TYR A 125 -10.51 -30.87 -7.45
C TYR A 125 -9.02 -30.64 -7.75
N PHE A 126 -8.44 -29.57 -7.22
CA PHE A 126 -7.05 -29.24 -7.48
C PHE A 126 -6.05 -30.19 -6.78
N GLU A 127 -6.18 -30.40 -5.47
CA GLU A 127 -5.16 -31.11 -4.69
C GLU A 127 -5.30 -32.64 -4.74
N LYS A 128 -6.52 -33.18 -4.84
CA LYS A 128 -6.77 -34.62 -4.79
C LYS A 128 -7.03 -35.24 -6.14
N LEU A 129 -7.71 -34.51 -7.03
CA LEU A 129 -8.01 -34.99 -8.38
C LEU A 129 -7.05 -34.46 -9.43
N ASN A 130 -6.16 -33.50 -9.06
CA ASN A 130 -5.23 -32.84 -9.97
C ASN A 130 -5.93 -32.25 -11.22
N ASP A 131 -7.17 -31.82 -11.05
CA ASP A 131 -8.02 -31.27 -12.10
C ASP A 131 -8.19 -29.77 -11.88
N PHE A 132 -7.23 -29.02 -12.42
CA PHE A 132 -7.18 -27.57 -12.33
C PHE A 132 -8.36 -26.91 -13.06
N ASP A 133 -8.74 -27.41 -14.23
CA ASP A 133 -9.79 -26.82 -15.06
C ASP A 133 -11.16 -26.89 -14.38
N SER A 134 -11.50 -28.05 -13.81
CA SER A 134 -12.75 -28.20 -13.04
C SER A 134 -12.74 -27.33 -11.77
N ALA A 135 -11.60 -27.26 -11.07
CA ALA A 135 -11.45 -26.42 -9.89
C ALA A 135 -11.66 -24.93 -10.23
N LEU A 136 -11.05 -24.46 -11.31
CA LEU A 136 -11.16 -23.09 -11.77
C LEU A 136 -12.58 -22.78 -12.24
N LYS A 137 -13.19 -23.67 -13.04
CA LYS A 137 -14.55 -23.52 -13.53
C LYS A 137 -15.57 -23.33 -12.40
N ILE A 138 -15.48 -24.15 -11.35
CA ILE A 138 -16.38 -24.00 -10.19
C ILE A 138 -16.21 -22.65 -9.51
N LEU A 139 -14.98 -22.14 -9.40
CA LEU A 139 -14.72 -20.84 -8.82
C LEU A 139 -15.26 -19.71 -9.70
N THR A 140 -15.10 -19.80 -11.02
CA THR A 140 -15.62 -18.80 -11.96
C THR A 140 -17.13 -18.80 -12.04
N ASP A 141 -17.77 -19.98 -12.09
CA ASP A 141 -19.23 -20.14 -12.18
C ASP A 141 -19.92 -19.56 -10.93
N ASN A 142 -19.25 -19.60 -9.78
CA ASN A 142 -19.75 -19.02 -8.53
C ASN A 142 -19.23 -17.60 -8.26
N SER A 143 -18.60 -16.94 -9.25
CA SER A 143 -18.04 -15.58 -9.11
C SER A 143 -17.04 -15.42 -7.94
N ALA A 144 -16.38 -16.50 -7.53
CA ALA A 144 -15.38 -16.52 -6.47
C ALA A 144 -14.00 -16.11 -7.04
N TRP A 145 -13.92 -14.89 -7.61
CA TRP A 145 -12.78 -14.41 -8.39
C TRP A 145 -11.47 -14.39 -7.60
N GLU A 146 -11.49 -14.02 -6.32
CA GLU A 146 -10.29 -14.04 -5.49
C GLU A 146 -9.71 -15.45 -5.34
N LEU A 147 -10.57 -16.43 -5.05
CA LEU A 147 -10.16 -17.83 -4.91
C LEU A 147 -9.65 -18.39 -6.24
N ALA A 148 -10.26 -17.99 -7.37
CA ALA A 148 -9.78 -18.33 -8.71
C ALA A 148 -8.37 -17.76 -8.94
N GLY A 149 -8.12 -16.51 -8.55
CA GLY A 149 -6.80 -15.88 -8.60
C GLY A 149 -5.77 -16.64 -7.76
N ASN A 150 -6.09 -16.96 -6.51
CA ASN A 150 -5.22 -17.75 -5.63
C ASN A 150 -4.87 -19.12 -6.21
N LEU A 151 -5.85 -19.79 -6.84
CA LEU A 151 -5.65 -21.07 -7.49
C LEU A 151 -4.70 -20.96 -8.69
N CYS A 152 -4.87 -19.93 -9.52
CA CYS A 152 -3.99 -19.67 -10.66
C CYS A 152 -2.55 -19.38 -10.20
N ILE A 153 -2.35 -18.62 -9.13
CA ILE A 153 -1.02 -18.40 -8.52
C ILE A 153 -0.38 -19.73 -8.11
N LYS A 154 -1.12 -20.62 -7.45
CA LYS A 154 -0.60 -21.95 -7.06
C LYS A 154 -0.19 -22.79 -8.26
N ASN A 155 -0.84 -22.60 -9.40
CA ASN A 155 -0.54 -23.27 -10.66
C ASN A 155 0.50 -22.50 -11.54
N ASN A 156 1.18 -21.48 -10.98
CA ASN A 156 2.13 -20.59 -11.68
C ASN A 156 1.54 -19.83 -12.89
N GLN A 157 0.22 -19.65 -12.92
CA GLN A 157 -0.53 -18.90 -13.92
C GLN A 157 -0.76 -17.47 -13.45
N PHE A 158 0.32 -16.68 -13.42
CA PHE A 158 0.31 -15.32 -12.88
C PHE A 158 -0.54 -14.34 -13.71
N LEU A 159 -0.62 -14.56 -15.02
CA LEU A 159 -1.38 -13.70 -15.92
C LEU A 159 -2.89 -13.86 -15.73
N GLU A 160 -3.39 -15.09 -15.72
CA GLU A 160 -4.81 -15.36 -15.43
C GLU A 160 -5.15 -14.95 -13.99
N ALA A 161 -4.25 -15.19 -13.03
CA ALA A 161 -4.45 -14.75 -11.66
C ALA A 161 -4.70 -13.25 -11.56
N ALA A 162 -3.91 -12.44 -12.26
CA ALA A 162 -4.06 -10.99 -12.28
C ALA A 162 -5.43 -10.55 -12.80
N GLN A 163 -5.91 -11.17 -13.89
CA GLN A 163 -7.25 -10.89 -14.44
C GLN A 163 -8.37 -11.23 -13.46
N PHE A 164 -8.24 -12.33 -12.72
CA PHE A 164 -9.22 -12.69 -11.69
C PHE A 164 -9.17 -11.73 -10.51
N TYR A 165 -7.99 -11.27 -10.09
CA TYR A 165 -7.89 -10.24 -9.05
C TYR A 165 -8.45 -8.88 -9.48
N GLU A 166 -8.31 -8.50 -10.75
CA GLU A 166 -9.00 -7.32 -11.30
C GLU A 166 -10.52 -7.45 -11.19
N LYS A 167 -11.08 -8.61 -11.58
CA LYS A 167 -12.53 -8.89 -11.42
C LYS A 167 -12.97 -8.89 -9.95
N ALA A 168 -12.07 -9.28 -9.03
CA ALA A 168 -12.28 -9.19 -7.60
C ALA A 168 -12.11 -7.77 -7.02
N ASN A 169 -11.80 -6.77 -7.85
CA ASN A 169 -11.44 -5.40 -7.48
C ASN A 169 -10.24 -5.31 -6.51
N LYS A 170 -9.36 -6.31 -6.51
CA LYS A 170 -8.11 -6.33 -5.73
C LYS A 170 -6.95 -5.82 -6.58
N LEU A 171 -7.00 -4.54 -6.91
CA LEU A 171 -6.10 -3.92 -7.89
C LEU A 171 -4.62 -4.05 -7.53
N ARG A 172 -4.26 -3.96 -6.26
CA ARG A 172 -2.87 -4.12 -5.81
C ARG A 172 -2.35 -5.55 -6.03
N THR A 173 -3.11 -6.56 -5.62
CA THR A 173 -2.69 -7.96 -5.81
C THR A 173 -2.72 -8.35 -7.28
N ALA A 174 -3.61 -7.76 -8.09
CA ALA A 174 -3.57 -7.88 -9.53
C ALA A 174 -2.26 -7.31 -10.11
N ALA A 175 -1.84 -6.12 -9.67
CA ALA A 175 -0.58 -5.51 -10.09
C ALA A 175 0.64 -6.37 -9.70
N ASP A 176 0.68 -6.90 -8.47
CA ASP A 176 1.73 -7.81 -8.02
C ASP A 176 1.78 -9.08 -8.90
N SER A 177 0.61 -9.61 -9.29
CA SER A 177 0.51 -10.79 -10.16
C SER A 177 0.97 -10.50 -11.58
N TYR A 178 0.62 -9.33 -12.15
CA TYR A 178 1.16 -8.92 -13.45
C TYR A 178 2.68 -8.72 -13.43
N LEU A 179 3.21 -8.19 -12.33
CA LEU A 179 4.65 -8.02 -12.16
C LEU A 179 5.38 -9.37 -12.15
N GLN A 180 4.80 -10.39 -11.52
CA GLN A 180 5.30 -11.77 -11.57
C GLN A 180 5.16 -12.39 -12.97
N ALA A 181 4.08 -12.07 -13.68
CA ALA A 181 3.87 -12.44 -15.08
C ALA A 181 4.77 -11.68 -16.07
N GLN A 182 5.64 -10.77 -15.59
CA GLN A 182 6.49 -9.87 -16.38
C GLN A 182 5.72 -8.90 -17.28
N ASP A 183 4.42 -8.73 -17.05
CA ASP A 183 3.62 -7.69 -17.70
C ASP A 183 3.77 -6.38 -16.93
N TYR A 184 4.92 -5.75 -17.10
CA TYR A 184 5.28 -4.54 -16.37
C TYR A 184 4.40 -3.34 -16.74
N ALA A 185 3.88 -3.28 -17.97
CA ALA A 185 3.04 -2.18 -18.42
C ALA A 185 1.70 -2.16 -17.67
N ARG A 186 0.99 -3.30 -17.62
CA ARG A 186 -0.28 -3.40 -16.88
C ARG A 186 -0.09 -3.27 -15.37
N ALA A 187 0.98 -3.88 -14.83
CA ALA A 187 1.31 -3.71 -13.42
C ALA A 187 1.49 -2.23 -13.05
N ALA A 188 2.23 -1.48 -13.88
CA ALA A 188 2.48 -0.06 -13.66
C ALA A 188 1.20 0.78 -13.67
N GLU A 189 0.31 0.56 -14.64
CA GLU A 189 -0.98 1.26 -14.70
C GLU A 189 -1.86 1.00 -13.47
N LEU A 190 -1.89 -0.24 -12.97
CA LEU A 190 -2.66 -0.57 -11.78
C LEU A 190 -2.06 0.02 -10.51
N TYR A 191 -0.74 -0.01 -10.35
CA TYR A 191 -0.07 0.67 -9.23
C TYR A 191 -0.30 2.19 -9.27
N GLU A 192 -0.26 2.80 -10.45
CA GLU A 192 -0.53 4.23 -10.63
C GLU A 192 -1.97 4.58 -10.24
N LYS A 193 -2.96 3.80 -10.70
CA LYS A 193 -4.38 3.96 -10.35
C LYS A 193 -4.65 3.82 -8.86
N THR A 194 -3.88 2.98 -8.18
CA THR A 194 -4.02 2.72 -6.74
C THR A 194 -3.18 3.66 -5.87
N GLY A 195 -2.40 4.56 -6.47
CA GLY A 195 -1.59 5.55 -5.77
C GLY A 195 -0.21 5.07 -5.30
N PHE A 196 0.19 3.84 -5.64
CA PHE A 196 1.52 3.28 -5.34
C PHE A 196 2.54 3.77 -6.38
N LEU A 197 2.85 5.07 -6.32
CA LEU A 197 3.61 5.77 -7.36
C LEU A 197 5.06 5.27 -7.50
N GLU A 198 5.71 4.88 -6.39
CA GLU A 198 7.07 4.34 -6.43
C GLU A 198 7.10 2.99 -7.18
N GLU A 199 6.19 2.08 -6.83
CA GLU A 199 6.05 0.78 -7.47
C GLU A 199 5.65 0.91 -8.94
N ALA A 200 4.74 1.85 -9.26
CA ALA A 200 4.38 2.18 -10.62
C ALA A 200 5.59 2.65 -11.43
N ALA A 201 6.40 3.56 -10.88
CA ALA A 201 7.61 4.06 -11.54
C ALA A 201 8.62 2.94 -11.81
N ILE A 202 8.83 2.03 -10.85
CA ILE A 202 9.69 0.86 -11.02
C ILE A 202 9.17 -0.04 -12.15
N ALA A 203 7.86 -0.30 -12.18
CA ALA A 203 7.24 -1.13 -13.20
C ALA A 203 7.31 -0.47 -14.60
N TYR A 204 7.02 0.84 -14.73
CA TYR A 204 7.21 1.56 -15.98
C TYR A 204 8.66 1.52 -16.47
N GLY A 205 9.63 1.62 -15.56
CA GLY A 205 11.05 1.48 -15.89
C GLY A 205 11.38 0.11 -16.47
N LYS A 206 10.85 -0.97 -15.87
CA LYS A 206 11.00 -2.35 -16.39
C LYS A 206 10.27 -2.56 -17.71
N ALA A 207 9.17 -1.85 -17.96
CA ALA A 207 8.46 -1.84 -19.23
C ALA A 207 9.19 -1.04 -20.33
N GLY A 208 10.34 -0.42 -20.04
CA GLY A 208 11.07 0.46 -20.96
C GLY A 208 10.44 1.84 -21.15
N GLN A 209 9.38 2.17 -20.39
CA GLN A 209 8.73 3.48 -20.42
C GLN A 209 9.48 4.48 -19.53
N ASN A 210 10.74 4.74 -19.91
CA ASN A 210 11.70 5.51 -19.10
C ASN A 210 11.18 6.90 -18.73
N LEU A 211 10.57 7.64 -19.66
CA LEU A 211 10.08 8.99 -19.38
C LEU A 211 8.97 9.00 -18.33
N LYS A 212 8.02 8.07 -18.43
CA LYS A 212 6.91 7.96 -17.46
C LYS A 212 7.41 7.54 -16.09
N ALA A 213 8.39 6.62 -16.03
CA ALA A 213 9.06 6.26 -14.78
C ALA A 213 9.75 7.47 -14.14
N ALA A 214 10.46 8.28 -14.94
CA ALA A 214 11.17 9.46 -14.47
C ALA A 214 10.22 10.52 -13.86
N GLU A 215 9.10 10.80 -14.55
CA GLU A 215 8.06 11.73 -14.11
C GLU A 215 7.41 11.28 -12.80
N LEU A 216 7.12 9.99 -12.64
CA LEU A 216 6.57 9.47 -11.39
C LEU A 216 7.58 9.52 -10.24
N PHE A 217 8.85 9.17 -10.47
CA PHE A 217 9.88 9.34 -9.44
C PHE A 217 10.07 10.80 -9.05
N GLU A 218 10.02 11.73 -10.02
CA GLU A 218 10.08 13.17 -9.76
C GLU A 218 8.87 13.63 -8.92
N LYS A 219 7.67 13.14 -9.23
CA LYS A 219 6.45 13.42 -8.46
C LYS A 219 6.57 12.95 -7.02
N VAL A 220 7.02 11.71 -6.80
CA VAL A 220 7.24 11.17 -5.44
C VAL A 220 8.35 11.94 -4.72
N TRP A 221 9.41 12.32 -5.43
CA TRP A 221 10.49 13.13 -4.88
C TRP A 221 9.99 14.49 -4.40
N ASN A 222 9.17 15.19 -5.20
CA ASN A 222 8.58 16.47 -4.81
C ASN A 222 7.65 16.34 -3.60
N GLN A 223 6.81 15.30 -3.55
CA GLN A 223 5.96 15.02 -2.38
C GLN A 223 6.80 14.73 -1.12
N SER A 224 7.83 13.91 -1.25
CA SER A 224 8.72 13.54 -0.14
C SER A 224 9.56 14.74 0.34
N LYS A 225 9.89 15.68 -0.55
CA LYS A 225 10.59 16.92 -0.21
C LYS A 225 9.77 17.81 0.71
N GLU A 226 8.46 17.86 0.50
CA GLU A 226 7.53 18.58 1.39
C GLU A 226 7.48 17.92 2.78
N ASP A 227 7.45 16.59 2.83
CA ASP A 227 7.43 15.81 4.08
C ASP A 227 8.74 15.91 4.89
N LEU A 228 9.89 16.08 4.23
CA LEU A 228 11.20 16.29 4.88
C LEU A 228 11.22 17.51 5.82
N SER A 229 10.30 18.48 5.61
CA SER A 229 10.15 19.62 6.52
C SER A 229 9.79 19.19 7.95
N ARG A 230 9.15 18.02 8.10
CA ARG A 230 8.66 17.45 9.37
C ARG A 230 9.62 16.43 9.98
N ASP A 231 10.26 15.60 9.16
CA ASP A 231 11.29 14.65 9.58
C ASP A 231 12.62 14.93 8.87
N ARG A 232 13.58 15.48 9.60
CA ARG A 232 14.93 15.81 9.10
C ARG A 232 15.94 14.68 9.32
N SER A 233 15.48 13.46 9.59
CA SER A 233 16.34 12.30 9.78
C SER A 233 17.26 12.07 8.58
N GLU A 234 18.44 11.51 8.84
CA GLU A 234 19.38 11.15 7.78
C GLU A 234 18.77 10.10 6.83
N ALA A 235 17.94 9.20 7.36
CA ALA A 235 17.23 8.20 6.56
C ALA A 235 16.28 8.86 5.54
N ALA A 236 15.50 9.86 5.96
CA ALA A 236 14.61 10.59 5.06
C ALA A 236 15.39 11.34 3.96
N ARG A 237 16.52 11.97 4.31
CA ARG A 237 17.41 12.62 3.32
C ARG A 237 17.98 11.62 2.32
N ARG A 238 18.47 10.47 2.78
CA ARG A 238 19.00 9.41 1.90
C ARG A 238 17.93 8.89 0.94
N LYS A 239 16.70 8.68 1.42
CA LYS A 239 15.57 8.28 0.57
C LYS A 239 15.27 9.35 -0.48
N LEU A 240 15.26 10.63 -0.09
CA LEU A 240 15.02 11.73 -1.02
C LEU A 240 16.10 11.81 -2.11
N ASP A 241 17.38 11.67 -1.73
CA ASP A 241 18.50 11.63 -2.67
C ASP A 241 18.42 10.45 -3.64
N GLU A 242 17.96 9.29 -3.15
CA GLU A 242 17.75 8.10 -3.98
C GLU A 242 16.64 8.31 -5.00
N LEU A 243 15.50 8.91 -4.60
CA LEU A 243 14.40 9.22 -5.50
C LEU A 243 14.83 10.19 -6.61
N ALA A 244 15.58 11.24 -6.27
CA ALA A 244 16.14 12.17 -7.26
C ALA A 244 17.08 11.45 -8.25
N LYS A 245 17.95 10.56 -7.76
CA LYS A 245 18.86 9.78 -8.59
C LYS A 245 18.11 8.83 -9.52
N ARG A 246 17.06 8.16 -9.04
CA ARG A 246 16.23 7.28 -9.86
C ARG A 246 15.48 8.07 -10.94
N SER A 247 14.87 9.19 -10.60
CA SER A 247 14.24 10.08 -11.58
C SER A 247 15.22 10.52 -12.67
N ALA A 248 16.39 11.04 -12.26
CA ALA A 248 17.44 11.44 -13.18
C ALA A 248 17.94 10.29 -14.06
N TYR A 249 18.17 9.11 -13.47
CA TYR A 249 18.55 7.92 -14.22
C TYR A 249 17.56 7.62 -15.35
N PHE A 250 16.25 7.61 -15.06
CA PHE A 250 15.24 7.34 -16.08
C PHE A 250 15.09 8.46 -17.11
N TYR A 251 15.22 9.74 -16.72
CA TYR A 251 15.28 10.84 -17.68
C TYR A 251 16.48 10.70 -18.63
N LYS A 252 17.65 10.33 -18.11
CA LYS A 252 18.83 10.06 -18.93
C LYS A 252 18.59 8.91 -19.90
N GLN A 253 18.01 7.79 -19.44
CA GLN A 253 17.67 6.64 -20.31
C GLN A 253 16.60 7.00 -21.36
N GLY A 254 15.71 7.93 -21.04
CA GLY A 254 14.71 8.46 -21.97
C GLY A 254 15.24 9.51 -22.95
N GLY A 255 16.52 9.90 -22.87
CA GLY A 255 17.15 10.91 -23.73
C GLY A 255 16.97 12.36 -23.26
N GLU A 256 16.25 12.59 -22.16
CA GLU A 256 15.97 13.91 -21.59
C GLU A 256 17.11 14.36 -20.64
N LEU A 257 18.32 14.52 -21.19
CA LEU A 257 19.53 14.83 -20.43
C LEU A 257 19.41 16.14 -19.63
N LYS A 258 18.75 17.16 -20.19
CA LYS A 258 18.55 18.45 -19.50
C LYS A 258 17.62 18.33 -18.30
N LYS A 259 16.52 17.58 -18.40
CA LYS A 259 15.63 17.29 -17.26
C LYS A 259 16.35 16.46 -16.21
N SER A 260 17.09 15.44 -16.63
CA SER A 260 17.94 14.64 -15.74
C SER A 260 18.91 15.50 -14.94
N ALA A 261 19.57 16.46 -15.59
CA ALA A 261 20.50 17.38 -14.93
C ALA A 261 19.78 18.31 -13.95
N ALA A 262 18.64 18.87 -14.36
CA ALA A 262 17.84 19.78 -13.53
C ALA A 262 17.34 19.13 -12.23
N VAL A 263 16.85 17.88 -12.28
CA VAL A 263 16.42 17.16 -11.06
C VAL A 263 17.58 16.98 -10.09
N LEU A 264 18.77 16.59 -10.57
CA LEU A 264 19.95 16.44 -9.73
C LEU A 264 20.47 17.78 -9.19
N GLU A 265 20.39 18.84 -9.98
CA GLU A 265 20.75 20.19 -9.56
C GLU A 265 19.86 20.64 -8.40
N LEU A 266 18.53 20.48 -8.53
CA LEU A 266 17.56 20.82 -7.50
C LEU A 266 17.68 19.94 -6.25
N ALA A 267 18.15 18.71 -6.40
CA ALA A 267 18.50 17.81 -5.29
C ALA A 267 19.86 18.15 -4.65
N GLY A 268 20.57 19.18 -5.11
CA GLY A 268 21.87 19.59 -4.58
C GLY A 268 23.04 18.71 -5.04
N GLN A 269 22.80 17.76 -5.93
CA GLN A 269 23.80 16.84 -6.50
C GLN A 269 24.55 17.49 -7.67
N LYS A 270 25.10 18.68 -7.43
CA LYS A 270 25.68 19.59 -8.44
C LYS A 270 26.76 18.94 -9.31
N LYS A 271 27.58 18.06 -8.72
CA LYS A 271 28.62 17.33 -9.46
C LYS A 271 28.03 16.47 -10.59
N PHE A 272 27.02 15.65 -10.28
CA PHE A 272 26.36 14.80 -11.26
C PHE A 272 25.53 15.61 -12.27
N ALA A 273 24.90 16.70 -11.82
CA ALA A 273 24.18 17.61 -12.68
C ALA A 273 25.11 18.28 -13.73
N ALA A 274 26.30 18.73 -13.31
CA ALA A 274 27.29 19.30 -14.22
C ALA A 274 27.70 18.31 -15.32
N ASP A 275 28.00 17.06 -14.96
CA ASP A 275 28.35 16.01 -15.92
C ASP A 275 27.22 15.77 -16.95
N LEU A 276 25.96 15.80 -16.51
CA LEU A 276 24.81 15.64 -17.40
C LEU A 276 24.55 16.86 -18.28
N TYR A 277 24.74 18.08 -17.78
CA TYR A 277 24.67 19.28 -18.61
C TYR A 277 25.77 19.29 -19.68
N LEU A 278 26.99 18.80 -19.38
CA LEU A 278 28.02 18.58 -20.39
C LEU A 278 27.59 17.58 -21.45
N MET A 279 27.02 16.44 -21.05
CA MET A 279 26.47 15.45 -21.99
C MET A 279 25.34 16.03 -22.85
N ALA A 280 24.54 16.95 -22.28
CA ALA A 280 23.48 17.66 -23.00
C ALA A 280 23.99 18.79 -23.90
N GLY A 281 25.30 19.08 -23.90
CA GLY A 281 25.92 20.18 -24.64
C GLY A 281 25.77 21.56 -23.99
N ASP A 282 25.16 21.65 -22.81
CA ASP A 282 25.00 22.90 -22.05
C ASP A 282 26.24 23.19 -21.20
N LYS A 283 27.32 23.55 -21.89
CA LYS A 283 28.63 23.79 -21.28
C LYS A 283 28.63 24.97 -20.31
N SER A 284 27.82 26.00 -20.56
CA SER A 284 27.74 27.20 -19.70
C SER A 284 27.16 26.85 -18.33
N LYS A 285 26.01 26.14 -18.28
CA LYS A 285 25.46 25.65 -17.01
C LYS A 285 26.38 24.68 -16.28
N ALA A 286 27.05 23.79 -17.03
CA ALA A 286 28.02 22.88 -16.43
C ALA A 286 29.19 23.65 -15.77
N ALA A 287 29.70 24.69 -16.43
CA ALA A 287 30.75 25.54 -15.90
C ALA A 287 30.29 26.28 -14.63
N ASP A 288 29.06 26.81 -14.62
CA ASP A 288 28.46 27.45 -13.44
C ASP A 288 28.46 26.49 -12.23
N LEU A 289 27.97 25.26 -12.43
CA LEU A 289 27.90 24.25 -11.37
C LEU A 289 29.27 23.77 -10.92
N LEU A 290 30.23 23.61 -11.85
CA LEU A 290 31.61 23.25 -11.53
C LEU A 290 32.30 24.33 -10.70
N ASN A 291 32.08 25.60 -11.02
CA ASN A 291 32.60 26.72 -10.24
C ASN A 291 32.02 26.71 -8.82
N GLN A 292 30.71 26.47 -8.68
CA GLN A 292 30.03 26.41 -7.38
C GLN A 292 30.55 25.27 -6.47
N ILE A 293 31.01 24.16 -7.04
CA ILE A 293 31.61 23.06 -6.25
C ILE A 293 33.13 23.21 -6.07
N GLY A 294 33.71 24.35 -6.48
CA GLY A 294 35.14 24.65 -6.33
C GLY A 294 36.06 24.04 -7.39
N ALA A 295 35.51 23.46 -8.46
CA ALA A 295 36.29 22.95 -9.59
C ALA A 295 36.65 24.07 -10.59
N SER A 296 37.30 25.12 -10.08
CA SER A 296 37.57 26.38 -10.79
C SER A 296 38.36 26.20 -12.10
N THR A 297 39.31 25.27 -12.15
CA THR A 297 40.10 25.01 -13.37
C THR A 297 39.22 24.49 -14.51
N LYS A 298 38.44 23.44 -14.26
CA LYS A 298 37.50 22.87 -15.24
C LYS A 298 36.40 23.85 -15.64
N ALA A 299 35.91 24.65 -14.68
CA ALA A 299 34.92 25.68 -14.98
C ALA A 299 35.49 26.73 -15.95
N ALA A 300 36.70 27.25 -15.68
CA ALA A 300 37.35 28.21 -16.55
C ALA A 300 37.63 27.66 -17.96
N GLU A 301 38.08 26.41 -18.08
CA GLU A 301 38.26 25.72 -19.37
C GLU A 301 36.96 25.66 -20.17
N LEU A 302 35.83 25.35 -19.52
CA LEU A 302 34.53 25.28 -20.18
C LEU A 302 34.03 26.66 -20.61
N TYR A 303 34.19 27.69 -19.77
CA TYR A 303 33.82 29.07 -20.14
C TYR A 303 34.62 29.57 -21.34
N GLU A 304 35.92 29.26 -21.40
CA GLU A 304 36.78 29.58 -22.54
C GLU A 304 36.29 28.89 -23.81
N GLN A 305 35.93 27.59 -23.73
CA GLN A 305 35.35 26.85 -24.86
C GLN A 305 34.01 27.43 -25.35
N THR A 306 33.24 28.06 -24.48
CA THR A 306 31.99 28.74 -24.84
C THR A 306 32.18 30.20 -25.27
N GLY A 307 33.43 30.71 -25.28
CA GLY A 307 33.73 32.10 -25.63
C GLY A 307 33.51 33.11 -24.51
N GLU A 308 33.19 32.65 -23.30
CA GLU A 308 32.98 33.47 -22.10
C GLU A 308 34.33 33.77 -21.43
N ILE A 309 35.24 34.41 -22.18
CA ILE A 309 36.66 34.63 -21.80
C ILE A 309 36.78 35.41 -20.48
N GLN A 310 35.93 36.41 -20.27
CA GLN A 310 35.92 37.21 -19.05
C GLN A 310 35.68 36.33 -17.81
N LYS A 311 34.63 35.51 -17.81
CA LYS A 311 34.34 34.59 -16.70
C LYS A 311 35.45 33.56 -16.48
N ALA A 312 36.05 33.05 -17.56
CA ALA A 312 37.18 32.15 -17.47
C ALA A 312 38.39 32.81 -16.78
N ALA A 313 38.71 34.05 -17.16
CA ALA A 313 39.80 34.84 -16.60
C ALA A 313 39.55 35.20 -15.12
N GLU A 314 38.33 35.61 -14.76
CA GLU A 314 37.95 35.89 -13.36
C GLU A 314 38.17 34.67 -12.47
N ILE A 315 37.72 33.49 -12.91
CA ILE A 315 37.86 32.25 -12.14
C ILE A 315 39.33 31.84 -12.01
N ARG A 316 40.14 32.00 -13.07
CA ARG A 316 41.60 31.77 -13.03
C ARG A 316 42.30 32.74 -12.10
N ALA A 317 41.92 34.01 -12.11
CA ALA A 317 42.47 35.03 -11.22
C ALA A 317 42.25 34.65 -9.75
N GLY A 318 41.01 34.28 -9.39
CA GLY A 318 40.68 33.79 -8.05
C GLY A 318 41.42 32.51 -7.67
N TYR A 319 41.65 31.60 -8.63
CA TYR A 319 42.42 30.38 -8.42
C TYR A 319 43.90 30.68 -8.11
N PHE A 320 44.56 31.53 -8.90
CA PHE A 320 45.95 31.92 -8.66
C PHE A 320 46.12 32.74 -7.38
N MET A 321 45.13 33.58 -7.05
CA MET A 321 45.11 34.32 -5.80
C MET A 321 45.13 33.39 -4.58
N LYS A 322 44.36 32.30 -4.61
CA LYS A 322 44.37 31.27 -3.55
C LYS A 322 45.69 30.51 -3.46
N GLN A 323 46.44 30.42 -4.56
CA GLN A 323 47.79 29.84 -4.60
C GLN A 323 48.89 30.83 -4.23
N ASN A 324 48.53 32.07 -3.89
CA ASN A 324 49.46 33.17 -3.65
C ASN A 324 50.37 33.48 -4.85
N ASN A 325 49.94 33.13 -6.07
CA ASN A 325 50.63 33.49 -7.31
C ASN A 325 50.07 34.83 -7.83
N LEU A 326 50.56 35.92 -7.24
CA LEU A 326 50.04 37.26 -7.50
C LEU A 326 50.30 37.75 -8.93
N VAL A 327 51.38 37.28 -9.57
CA VAL A 327 51.77 37.68 -10.93
C VAL A 327 50.74 37.18 -11.95
N GLU A 328 50.42 35.89 -11.91
CA GLU A 328 49.42 35.32 -12.79
C GLU A 328 48.00 35.79 -12.41
N ALA A 329 47.73 36.00 -11.12
CA ALA A 329 46.45 36.58 -10.70
C ALA A 329 46.22 37.97 -11.31
N ALA A 330 47.22 38.88 -11.26
CA ALA A 330 47.12 40.23 -11.85
C ALA A 330 46.85 40.17 -13.36
N ARG A 331 47.56 39.32 -14.09
CA ARG A 331 47.33 39.10 -15.54
C ARG A 331 45.92 38.61 -15.84
N GLN A 332 45.40 37.68 -15.05
CA GLN A 332 44.06 37.14 -15.26
C GLN A 332 42.97 38.17 -14.89
N TYR A 333 43.18 39.02 -13.88
CA TYR A 333 42.27 40.15 -13.60
C TYR A 333 42.27 41.19 -14.71
N GLU A 334 43.43 41.47 -15.32
CA GLU A 334 43.52 42.33 -16.51
C GLU A 334 42.73 41.73 -17.68
N LEU A 335 42.87 40.43 -17.95
CA LEU A 335 42.10 39.71 -18.99
C LEU A 335 40.61 39.65 -18.69
N ALA A 336 40.22 39.59 -17.41
CA ALA A 336 38.84 39.68 -16.97
C ALA A 336 38.23 41.08 -17.17
N GLY A 337 39.07 42.10 -17.34
CA GLY A 337 38.64 43.51 -17.37
C GLY A 337 38.47 44.13 -15.98
N ASP A 338 38.82 43.41 -14.90
CA ASP A 338 38.86 43.97 -13.55
C ASP A 338 40.20 44.69 -13.33
N LEU A 339 40.29 45.87 -13.95
CA LEU A 339 41.50 46.70 -13.93
C LEU A 339 41.85 47.17 -12.51
N PHE A 340 40.86 47.33 -11.62
CA PHE A 340 41.11 47.74 -10.23
C PHE A 340 41.82 46.63 -9.45
N ALA A 341 41.32 45.39 -9.54
CA ALA A 341 41.98 44.25 -8.90
C ALA A 341 43.38 43.99 -9.50
N ALA A 342 43.52 44.16 -10.82
CA ALA A 342 44.82 44.02 -11.49
C ALA A 342 45.82 45.09 -11.03
N ALA A 343 45.42 46.37 -11.00
CA ALA A 343 46.28 47.47 -10.58
C ALA A 343 46.73 47.34 -9.11
N ASP A 344 45.83 46.98 -8.19
CA ASP A 344 46.19 46.73 -6.78
C ASP A 344 47.25 45.63 -6.65
N LEU A 345 47.12 44.56 -7.44
CA LEU A 345 48.11 43.48 -7.44
C LEU A 345 49.43 43.89 -8.08
N TYR A 346 49.42 44.68 -9.16
CA TYR A 346 50.64 45.19 -9.77
C TYR A 346 51.40 46.15 -8.85
N LEU A 347 50.70 47.00 -8.08
CA LEU A 347 51.32 47.83 -7.04
C LEU A 347 52.01 46.98 -5.96
N ARG A 348 51.35 45.92 -5.48
CA ARG A 348 51.94 45.01 -4.48
C ARG A 348 53.17 44.28 -5.01
N LEU A 349 53.24 44.07 -6.33
CA LEU A 349 54.37 43.47 -7.03
C LEU A 349 55.47 44.48 -7.39
N GLY A 350 55.26 45.78 -7.19
CA GLY A 350 56.19 46.85 -7.55
C GLY A 350 56.22 47.19 -9.05
N GLU A 351 55.18 46.83 -9.80
CA GLU A 351 55.04 47.14 -11.23
C GLU A 351 54.23 48.43 -11.48
N ASP A 352 54.72 49.57 -10.98
CA ASP A 352 54.04 50.89 -11.01
C ASP A 352 53.63 51.39 -12.41
N LYS A 353 54.22 50.85 -13.48
CA LYS A 353 53.86 51.21 -14.87
C LYS A 353 52.63 50.47 -15.38
N LYS A 354 52.27 49.34 -14.77
CA LYS A 354 51.10 48.52 -15.14
C LYS A 354 49.94 48.70 -14.18
N ALA A 355 50.22 49.15 -12.95
CA ALA A 355 49.23 49.70 -12.04
C ALA A 355 48.70 51.05 -12.55
#